data_AF-A0A9P6WFD6-F1
#
_entry.id   AF-A0A9P6WFD6-F1
#
_cell.length_a   1.000
_cell.length_b   1.000
_cell.length_c   1.000
_cell.angle_alpha   90.00
_cell.angle_beta   90.00
_cell.angle_gamma   90.00
#
_symmetry.space_group_name_H-M   'P 1'
#
loop_
_entity.id
_entity.type
_entity.pdbx_description
1 polymer ?
#
loop_
_entity_poly.entity_id
_entity_poly.type
_entity_poly.pdbx_seq_one_letter_code
_entity_poly.pdbx_strand_id
1 'polypeptide(L)'
;MNEMANDNFQYISQLMATLTTEFRSNRQETDKIELLLKRVAKQSSISYEKLGEEVSQDTLEKYNKLSEPNEIDTLINENYDLLYQIEQQRYIHNKISSLVQSIAEHFVSIKNFVKEQKFMRDQDLDNFIYENFESQAVIMDAHLGNLKMKKNNSGENLPKVILKLQQMFKEVDWNLLAMDEQRYPSIVNQIQKLDEEFKIKLLEEKSLSLAKSLIK
;
A
#
# COMPACT_ATOMS: atom_id res chain seq x y z
N MET A 1 3.95 8.10 -21.52
CA MET A 1 4.20 6.74 -21.00
C MET A 1 4.60 5.87 -22.18
N ASN A 2 5.90 5.64 -22.36
CA ASN A 2 6.49 4.85 -23.45
C ASN A 2 7.49 3.84 -22.86
N GLU A 3 7.12 3.17 -21.76
CA GLU A 3 8.00 2.23 -21.06
C GLU A 3 8.10 0.88 -21.79
N MET A 4 7.06 0.44 -22.51
CA MET A 4 7.06 -0.84 -23.24
C MET A 4 8.04 -0.92 -24.42
N ALA A 5 8.41 0.21 -25.03
CA ALA A 5 9.35 0.22 -26.15
C ALA A 5 10.82 0.08 -25.69
N ASN A 6 11.13 0.52 -24.46
CA ASN A 6 12.48 0.48 -23.90
C ASN A 6 12.87 -0.94 -23.45
N ASP A 7 11.89 -1.72 -22.97
CA ASP A 7 12.07 -3.11 -22.56
C ASP A 7 12.49 -4.03 -23.72
N ASN A 8 11.96 -3.81 -24.93
CA ASN A 8 12.30 -4.65 -26.09
C ASN A 8 13.74 -4.45 -26.56
N PHE A 9 14.25 -3.22 -26.55
CA PHE A 9 15.66 -2.94 -26.88
C PHE A 9 16.60 -3.46 -25.79
N GLN A 10 16.20 -3.32 -24.53
CA GLN A 10 16.96 -3.86 -23.40
C GLN A 10 17.03 -5.39 -23.45
N TYR A 11 15.93 -6.05 -23.79
CA TYR A 11 15.86 -7.51 -23.97
C TYR A 11 16.74 -8.00 -25.13
N ILE A 12 16.70 -7.33 -26.29
CA ILE A 12 17.58 -7.66 -27.42
C ILE A 12 19.05 -7.46 -27.06
N SER A 13 19.37 -6.37 -26.34
CA SER A 13 20.74 -6.12 -25.88
C SER A 13 21.22 -7.19 -24.91
N GLN A 14 20.35 -7.65 -24.01
CA GLN A 14 20.66 -8.73 -23.06
C GLN A 14 20.86 -10.07 -23.80
N LEU A 15 20.03 -10.37 -24.79
CA LEU A 15 20.17 -11.57 -25.62
C LEU A 15 21.50 -11.57 -26.38
N MET A 16 21.89 -10.43 -26.96
CA MET A 16 23.18 -10.28 -27.66
C MET A 16 24.38 -10.42 -26.72
N ALA A 17 24.27 -9.91 -25.49
CA ALA A 17 25.30 -10.09 -24.47
C ALA A 17 25.45 -11.56 -24.07
N THR A 18 24.34 -12.29 -23.89
CA THR A 18 24.35 -13.73 -23.61
C THR A 18 24.95 -14.51 -24.77
N LEU A 19 24.51 -14.27 -26.01
CA LEU A 19 25.05 -14.91 -27.21
C LEU A 19 26.55 -14.69 -27.37
N THR A 20 27.04 -13.48 -27.11
CA THR A 20 28.49 -13.18 -27.18
C THR A 20 29.27 -13.95 -26.12
N THR A 21 28.69 -14.13 -24.94
CA THR A 21 29.30 -14.88 -23.84
C THR A 21 29.35 -16.37 -24.17
N GLU A 22 28.25 -16.93 -24.67
CA GLU A 22 28.16 -18.32 -25.13
C GLU A 22 29.14 -18.60 -26.28
N PHE A 23 29.30 -17.68 -27.24
CA PHE A 23 30.26 -17.84 -28.33
C PHE A 23 31.70 -17.91 -27.83
N ARG A 24 32.04 -17.11 -26.82
CA ARG A 24 33.37 -17.14 -26.17
C ARG A 24 33.57 -18.42 -25.37
N SER A 25 32.54 -18.86 -24.64
CA SER A 25 32.56 -20.12 -23.88
C SER A 25 32.78 -21.31 -24.81
N ASN A 26 32.00 -21.40 -25.90
CA ASN A 26 32.10 -22.46 -26.89
C ASN A 26 33.48 -22.50 -27.56
N ARG A 27 34.07 -21.33 -27.86
CA ARG A 27 35.45 -21.28 -28.38
C ARG A 27 36.46 -21.84 -27.37
N GLN A 28 36.35 -21.50 -26.09
CA GLN A 28 37.24 -22.05 -25.05
C GLN A 28 37.07 -23.56 -24.88
N GLU A 29 35.84 -24.07 -24.96
CA GLU A 29 35.58 -25.51 -24.95
C GLU A 29 36.17 -26.20 -26.17
N THR A 30 36.04 -25.60 -27.36
CA THR A 30 36.66 -26.10 -28.59
C THR A 30 38.18 -26.17 -28.47
N ASP A 31 38.82 -25.11 -27.96
CA ASP A 31 40.28 -25.09 -27.74
C ASP A 31 40.71 -26.18 -26.74
N LYS A 32 39.88 -26.45 -25.72
CA LYS A 32 40.12 -27.51 -24.73
C LYS A 32 40.02 -28.90 -25.38
N ILE A 33 39.02 -29.13 -26.24
CA ILE A 33 38.88 -30.37 -27.01
C ILE A 33 40.09 -30.57 -27.92
N GLU A 34 40.52 -29.52 -28.61
CA GLU A 34 41.71 -29.57 -29.48
C GLU A 34 42.96 -29.97 -28.68
N LEU A 35 43.15 -29.41 -27.49
CA LEU A 35 44.27 -29.73 -26.61
C LEU A 35 44.22 -31.18 -26.11
N LEU A 36 43.02 -31.69 -25.81
CA LEU A 36 42.81 -33.10 -25.45
C LEU A 36 43.14 -34.02 -26.63
N LEU A 37 42.69 -33.71 -27.83
CA LEU A 37 43.00 -34.48 -29.03
C LEU A 37 44.51 -34.47 -29.33
N LYS A 38 45.21 -33.33 -29.17
CA LYS A 38 46.68 -33.25 -29.26
C LYS A 38 47.36 -34.11 -28.21
N ARG A 39 46.82 -34.17 -26.98
CA ARG A 39 47.34 -35.03 -25.91
C ARG A 39 47.15 -36.51 -26.24
N VAL A 40 45.98 -36.89 -26.76
CA VAL A 40 45.70 -38.26 -27.22
C VAL A 40 46.66 -38.64 -28.34
N ALA A 41 46.82 -37.79 -29.36
CA ALA A 41 47.78 -38.01 -30.45
C ALA A 41 49.20 -38.28 -29.92
N LYS A 42 49.66 -37.45 -28.97
CA LYS A 42 50.96 -37.60 -28.32
C LYS A 42 51.08 -38.92 -27.53
N GLN A 43 50.04 -39.34 -26.83
CA GLN A 43 50.02 -40.62 -26.10
C GLN A 43 50.00 -41.82 -27.04
N SER A 44 49.28 -41.72 -28.15
CA SER A 44 49.19 -42.76 -29.16
C SER A 44 50.42 -42.82 -30.09
N SER A 45 51.37 -41.88 -29.96
CA SER A 45 52.52 -41.72 -30.88
C SER A 45 52.12 -41.54 -32.34
N ILE A 46 50.96 -40.92 -32.58
CA ILE A 46 50.39 -40.62 -33.90
C ILE A 46 50.36 -39.09 -34.07
N SER A 47 50.57 -38.55 -35.28
CA SER A 47 50.45 -37.11 -35.48
C SER A 47 48.99 -36.66 -35.37
N TYR A 48 48.76 -35.43 -34.89
CA TYR A 48 47.42 -34.89 -34.76
C TYR A 48 46.64 -34.86 -36.09
N GLU A 49 47.33 -34.63 -37.21
CA GLU A 49 46.74 -34.62 -38.56
C GLU A 49 46.25 -36.02 -38.98
N LYS A 50 46.92 -37.08 -38.53
CA LYS A 50 46.53 -38.48 -38.80
C LYS A 50 45.29 -38.94 -38.03
N LEU A 51 44.82 -38.19 -37.03
CA LEU A 51 43.54 -38.46 -36.38
C LEU A 51 42.34 -38.07 -37.26
N GLY A 52 42.54 -37.20 -38.25
CA GLY A 52 41.51 -36.77 -39.20
C GLY A 52 41.53 -37.52 -40.54
N GLU A 53 42.50 -38.41 -40.76
CA GLU A 53 42.59 -39.23 -41.97
C GLU A 53 41.56 -40.38 -41.92
N GLU A 54 40.94 -40.70 -43.05
CA GLU A 54 40.06 -41.87 -43.16
C GLU A 54 40.83 -43.15 -42.85
N VAL A 55 40.33 -43.90 -41.87
CA VAL A 55 40.92 -45.17 -41.43
C VAL A 55 40.79 -46.20 -42.56
N SER A 56 41.84 -46.99 -42.81
CA SER A 56 41.81 -48.02 -43.86
C SER A 56 40.64 -49.00 -43.67
N GLN A 57 39.99 -49.39 -44.77
CA GLN A 57 38.84 -50.33 -44.75
C GLN A 57 39.14 -51.63 -44.00
N ASP A 58 40.35 -52.20 -44.13
CA ASP A 58 40.74 -53.43 -43.43
C ASP A 58 40.80 -53.26 -41.90
N THR A 59 41.17 -52.07 -41.42
CA THR A 59 41.17 -51.76 -39.98
C THR A 59 39.76 -51.49 -39.48
N LEU A 60 38.93 -50.86 -40.31
CA LEU A 60 37.52 -50.58 -40.05
C LEU A 60 36.71 -51.88 -39.97
N GLU A 61 36.93 -52.83 -40.89
CA GLU A 61 36.32 -54.15 -40.87
C GLU A 61 36.77 -55.00 -39.67
N LYS A 62 38.06 -54.95 -39.29
CA LYS A 62 38.57 -55.61 -38.09
C LYS A 62 37.98 -55.02 -36.81
N TYR A 63 37.85 -53.70 -36.74
CA TYR A 63 37.19 -53.03 -35.64
C TYR A 63 35.71 -53.39 -35.56
N ASN A 64 34.98 -53.36 -36.68
CA ASN A 64 33.57 -53.73 -36.73
C ASN A 64 33.32 -55.18 -36.29
N LYS A 65 34.21 -56.12 -36.66
CA LYS A 65 34.14 -57.52 -36.20
C LYS A 65 34.48 -57.68 -34.71
N LEU A 66 35.34 -56.84 -34.15
CA LEU A 66 35.66 -56.85 -32.71
C LEU A 66 34.63 -56.10 -31.86
N SER A 67 33.93 -55.14 -32.47
CA SER A 67 32.94 -54.27 -31.84
C SER A 67 31.52 -54.80 -31.99
N GLU A 68 31.34 -56.01 -32.53
CA GLU A 68 30.04 -56.66 -32.61
C GLU A 68 29.56 -56.93 -31.18
N PRO A 69 28.47 -56.27 -30.73
CA PRO A 69 28.09 -56.31 -29.32
C PRO A 69 27.68 -57.71 -28.93
N ASN A 70 28.21 -58.19 -27.80
CA ASN A 70 27.77 -59.46 -27.23
C ASN A 70 26.36 -59.32 -26.65
N GLU A 71 25.70 -60.45 -26.43
CA GLU A 71 24.38 -60.50 -25.77
C GLU A 71 24.36 -59.76 -24.41
N ILE A 72 25.49 -59.82 -23.69
CA ILE A 72 25.70 -59.08 -22.44
C ILE A 72 25.71 -57.57 -22.68
N ASP A 73 26.37 -57.09 -23.73
CA ASP A 73 26.44 -55.66 -24.05
C ASP A 73 25.07 -55.12 -24.48
N THR A 74 24.29 -55.91 -25.23
CA THR A 74 22.90 -55.56 -25.55
C THR A 74 22.03 -55.46 -24.31
N LEU A 75 22.12 -56.42 -23.38
CA LEU A 75 21.36 -56.38 -22.13
C LEU A 75 21.78 -55.19 -21.24
N ILE A 76 23.07 -54.84 -21.22
CA ILE A 76 23.56 -53.67 -20.51
C ILE A 76 22.95 -52.39 -21.10
N ASN A 77 22.94 -52.25 -22.43
CA ASN A 77 22.35 -51.09 -23.10
C ASN A 77 20.85 -50.99 -22.85
N GLU A 78 20.10 -52.09 -22.96
CA GLU A 78 18.67 -52.13 -22.64
C GLU A 78 18.40 -51.71 -21.19
N ASN A 79 19.25 -52.13 -20.25
CA ASN A 79 19.10 -51.76 -18.85
C ASN A 79 19.39 -50.27 -18.62
N TYR A 80 20.39 -49.70 -19.30
CA TYR A 80 20.64 -48.25 -19.27
C TYR A 80 19.47 -47.46 -19.86
N ASP A 81 18.88 -47.92 -20.96
CA ASP A 81 17.71 -47.30 -21.58
C ASP A 81 16.50 -47.33 -20.63
N LEU A 82 16.26 -48.46 -19.96
CA LEU A 82 15.21 -48.59 -18.95
C LEU A 82 15.45 -47.63 -17.77
N LEU A 83 16.68 -47.55 -17.28
CA LEU A 83 17.03 -46.68 -16.17
C LEU A 83 16.86 -45.20 -16.54
N TYR A 84 17.20 -44.85 -17.77
CA TYR A 84 16.96 -43.51 -18.32
C TYR A 84 15.46 -43.20 -18.43
N GLN A 85 14.64 -44.13 -18.91
CA GLN A 85 13.18 -43.96 -18.96
C GLN A 85 12.56 -43.79 -17.57
N ILE A 86 13.02 -44.58 -16.58
CA ILE A 86 12.57 -44.47 -15.19
C ILE A 86 12.90 -43.07 -14.65
N GLU A 87 14.11 -42.57 -14.90
CA GLU A 87 14.53 -41.27 -14.40
C GLU A 87 13.74 -40.13 -15.07
N GLN A 88 13.45 -40.23 -16.38
CA GLN A 88 12.56 -39.30 -17.06
C GLN A 88 11.15 -39.30 -16.46
N GLN A 89 10.58 -40.48 -16.19
CA GLN A 89 9.26 -40.58 -15.57
C GLN A 89 9.25 -39.99 -14.15
N ARG A 90 10.30 -40.22 -13.36
CA ARG A 90 10.45 -39.61 -12.03
C ARG A 90 10.55 -38.10 -12.10
N TYR A 91 11.32 -37.57 -13.05
CA TYR A 91 11.44 -36.14 -13.28
C TYR A 91 10.08 -35.51 -13.61
N ILE A 92 9.35 -36.09 -14.56
CA ILE A 92 8.01 -35.62 -14.96
C ILE A 92 7.05 -35.70 -13.77
N HIS A 93 7.05 -36.82 -13.04
CA HIS A 93 6.21 -37.00 -11.86
C HIS A 93 6.48 -35.95 -10.79
N ASN A 94 7.75 -35.68 -10.48
CA ASN A 94 8.13 -34.64 -9.52
C ASN A 94 7.67 -33.26 -9.96
N LYS A 95 7.77 -32.97 -11.27
CA LYS A 95 7.32 -31.69 -11.82
C LYS A 95 5.79 -31.53 -11.72
N ILE A 96 5.04 -32.59 -12.03
CA ILE A 96 3.58 -32.62 -11.90
C ILE A 96 3.17 -32.46 -10.43
N SER A 97 3.78 -33.20 -9.51
CA SER A 97 3.50 -33.08 -8.07
C SER A 97 3.79 -31.67 -7.56
N SER A 98 4.89 -31.05 -7.97
CA SER A 98 5.19 -29.66 -7.63
C SER A 98 4.15 -28.69 -8.19
N LEU A 99 3.66 -28.91 -9.41
CA LEU A 99 2.60 -28.09 -10.00
C LEU A 99 1.28 -28.24 -9.22
N VAL A 100 0.89 -29.47 -8.88
CA VAL A 100 -0.31 -29.75 -8.07
C VAL A 100 -0.23 -29.07 -6.71
N GLN A 101 0.94 -29.13 -6.07
CA GLN A 101 1.18 -28.47 -4.78
C GLN A 101 1.04 -26.95 -4.91
N SER A 102 1.64 -26.34 -5.93
CA SER A 102 1.51 -24.90 -6.20
C SER A 102 0.04 -24.52 -6.43
N ILE A 103 -0.70 -25.29 -7.24
CA ILE A 103 -2.13 -25.06 -7.48
C ILE A 103 -2.93 -25.11 -6.15
N ALA A 104 -2.64 -26.09 -5.29
CA ALA A 104 -3.29 -26.20 -3.98
C ALA A 104 -3.00 -24.98 -3.08
N GLU A 105 -1.76 -24.48 -3.08
CA GLU A 105 -1.37 -23.26 -2.36
C GLU A 105 -2.09 -22.02 -2.89
N HIS A 106 -2.24 -21.90 -4.22
CA HIS A 106 -3.02 -20.83 -4.83
C HIS A 106 -4.50 -20.89 -4.41
N PHE A 107 -5.12 -22.07 -4.33
CA PHE A 107 -6.49 -22.20 -3.83
C PHE A 107 -6.63 -21.75 -2.36
N VAL A 108 -5.65 -22.09 -1.51
CA VAL A 108 -5.62 -21.62 -0.12
C VAL A 108 -5.48 -20.10 -0.06
N SER A 109 -4.61 -19.52 -0.88
CA SER A 109 -4.42 -18.07 -0.98
C SER A 109 -5.72 -17.36 -1.40
N ILE A 110 -6.40 -17.84 -2.45
CA ILE A 110 -7.68 -17.28 -2.90
C ILE A 110 -8.73 -17.37 -1.79
N LYS A 111 -8.81 -18.50 -1.08
CA LYS A 111 -9.75 -18.67 0.03
C LYS A 111 -9.49 -17.67 1.16
N ASN A 112 -8.22 -17.42 1.48
CA ASN A 112 -7.85 -16.45 2.52
C ASN A 112 -8.17 -15.02 2.06
N PHE A 113 -7.85 -14.67 0.81
CA PHE A 113 -8.20 -13.38 0.23
C PHE A 113 -9.71 -13.10 0.29
N VAL A 114 -10.55 -14.07 -0.06
CA VAL A 114 -12.01 -13.91 0.02
C VAL A 114 -12.49 -13.71 1.46
N LYS A 115 -11.86 -14.38 2.44
CA LYS A 115 -12.18 -14.18 3.87
C LYS A 115 -11.77 -12.78 4.33
N GLU A 116 -10.56 -12.34 3.98
CA GLU A 116 -10.06 -11.01 4.30
C GLU A 116 -10.94 -9.92 3.68
N GLN A 117 -11.32 -10.07 2.41
CA GLN A 117 -12.18 -9.10 1.73
C GLN A 117 -13.57 -9.01 2.39
N LYS A 118 -14.15 -10.14 2.84
CA LYS A 118 -15.41 -10.13 3.58
C LYS A 118 -15.26 -9.41 4.92
N PHE A 119 -14.20 -9.70 5.66
CA PHE A 119 -13.92 -9.06 6.95
C PHE A 119 -13.71 -7.54 6.80
N MET A 120 -12.91 -7.11 5.81
CA MET A 120 -12.70 -5.70 5.51
C MET A 120 -14.01 -4.99 5.14
N ARG A 121 -14.87 -5.64 4.33
CA ARG A 121 -16.16 -5.05 3.96
C ARG A 121 -17.09 -4.86 5.16
N ASP A 122 -17.12 -5.83 6.07
CA ASP A 122 -17.94 -5.72 7.28
C ASP A 122 -17.40 -4.60 8.19
N GLN A 123 -16.06 -4.47 8.31
CA GLN A 123 -15.42 -3.38 9.04
C GLN A 123 -15.66 -2.00 8.40
N ASP A 124 -15.59 -1.89 7.08
CA ASP A 124 -15.89 -0.65 6.35
C ASP A 124 -17.35 -0.23 6.54
N LEU A 125 -18.28 -1.20 6.61
CA LEU A 125 -19.69 -0.93 6.86
C LEU A 125 -19.92 -0.44 8.30
N ASP A 126 -19.26 -1.04 9.29
CA ASP A 126 -19.32 -0.59 10.68
C ASP A 126 -18.74 0.82 10.83
N ASN A 127 -17.58 1.10 10.19
CA ASN A 127 -16.99 2.44 10.16
C ASN A 127 -17.93 3.45 9.50
N PHE A 128 -18.56 3.09 8.38
CA PHE A 128 -19.52 3.94 7.70
C PHE A 128 -20.73 4.26 8.59
N ILE A 129 -21.26 3.27 9.32
CA ILE A 129 -22.38 3.47 10.25
C ILE A 129 -21.97 4.42 11.38
N TYR A 130 -20.80 4.18 11.97
CA TYR A 130 -20.29 5.01 13.06
C TYR A 130 -20.10 6.46 12.63
N GLU A 131 -19.42 6.70 11.51
CA GLU A 131 -19.14 8.05 11.04
C GLU A 131 -20.39 8.81 10.62
N ASN A 132 -21.34 8.17 9.93
CA ASN A 132 -22.49 8.89 9.37
C ASN A 132 -23.66 9.02 10.34
N PHE A 133 -23.86 8.06 11.24
CA PHE A 133 -25.04 8.04 12.10
C PHE A 133 -24.69 8.24 13.57
N GLU A 134 -23.82 7.41 14.15
CA GLU A 134 -23.55 7.47 15.58
C GLU A 134 -22.81 8.75 15.99
N SER A 135 -21.80 9.15 15.22
CA SER A 135 -21.05 10.38 15.50
C SER A 135 -21.95 11.62 15.42
N GLN A 136 -22.85 11.66 14.44
CA GLN A 136 -23.79 12.75 14.24
C GLN A 136 -24.87 12.78 15.32
N ALA A 137 -25.34 11.61 15.77
CA ALA A 137 -26.26 11.51 16.90
C ALA A 137 -25.63 12.06 18.19
N VAL A 138 -24.37 11.71 18.48
CA VAL A 138 -23.64 12.22 19.65
C VAL A 138 -23.48 13.74 19.58
N ILE A 139 -23.12 14.28 18.41
CA ILE A 139 -23.01 15.73 18.20
C ILE A 139 -24.37 16.42 18.40
N MET A 140 -25.44 15.84 17.84
CA MET A 140 -26.79 16.36 17.97
C MET A 140 -27.25 16.38 19.44
N ASP A 141 -27.00 15.31 20.20
CA ASP A 141 -27.34 15.23 21.62
C ASP A 141 -26.55 16.26 22.45
N ALA A 142 -25.27 16.47 22.14
CA ALA A 142 -24.47 17.52 22.77
C ALA A 142 -25.03 18.92 22.47
N HIS A 143 -25.44 19.19 21.23
CA HIS A 143 -26.10 20.44 20.87
C HIS A 143 -27.46 20.61 21.54
N LEU A 144 -28.25 19.55 21.64
CA LEU A 144 -29.54 19.56 22.35
C LEU A 144 -29.35 19.87 23.83
N GLY A 145 -28.34 19.28 24.47
CA GLY A 145 -27.95 19.57 25.85
C GLY A 145 -27.57 21.05 26.03
N ASN A 146 -26.74 21.57 25.14
CA ASN A 146 -26.36 22.99 25.13
C ASN A 146 -27.56 23.93 24.95
N LEU A 147 -28.50 23.60 24.06
CA LEU A 147 -29.71 24.39 23.84
C LEU A 147 -30.63 24.37 25.07
N LYS A 148 -30.81 23.21 25.72
CA LYS A 148 -31.56 23.11 26.98
C LYS A 148 -30.93 23.94 28.08
N MET A 149 -29.60 23.87 28.24
CA MET A 149 -28.88 24.68 29.21
C MET A 149 -29.04 26.18 28.93
N LYS A 150 -28.86 26.61 27.67
CA LYS A 150 -29.08 28.01 27.27
C LYS A 150 -30.51 28.48 27.50
N LYS A 151 -31.51 27.64 27.20
CA LYS A 151 -32.92 27.93 27.45
C LYS A 151 -33.19 28.13 28.95
N ASN A 152 -32.65 27.26 29.81
CA ASN A 152 -32.81 27.37 31.25
C ASN A 152 -32.12 28.64 31.79
N ASN A 153 -30.88 28.88 31.39
CA ASN A 153 -30.15 30.09 31.78
C ASN A 153 -30.87 31.37 31.32
N SER A 154 -31.40 31.38 30.09
CA SER A 154 -32.19 32.50 29.59
C SER A 154 -33.49 32.66 30.39
N GLY A 155 -34.17 31.56 30.71
CA GLY A 155 -35.41 31.57 31.50
C GLY A 155 -35.21 32.06 32.94
N GLU A 156 -34.06 31.77 33.56
CA GLU A 156 -33.72 32.25 34.90
C GLU A 156 -33.21 33.69 34.93
N ASN A 157 -32.41 34.08 33.92
CA ASN A 157 -31.79 35.40 33.88
C ASN A 157 -32.75 36.49 33.41
N LEU A 158 -33.65 36.19 32.48
CA LEU A 158 -34.62 37.17 31.95
C LEU A 158 -35.50 37.83 33.03
N PRO A 159 -36.14 37.09 33.96
CA PRO A 159 -36.90 37.71 35.04
C PRO A 159 -36.02 38.47 36.04
N LYS A 160 -34.78 38.02 36.29
CA LYS A 160 -33.82 38.74 37.15
C LYS A 160 -33.41 40.07 36.55
N VAL A 161 -33.17 40.10 35.23
CA VAL A 161 -32.87 41.32 34.48
C VAL A 161 -34.07 42.26 34.47
N ILE A 162 -35.28 41.76 34.23
CA ILE A 162 -36.51 42.56 34.30
C ILE A 162 -36.69 43.18 35.68
N LEU A 163 -36.49 42.42 36.76
CA LEU A 163 -36.61 42.93 38.13
C LEU A 163 -35.54 43.98 38.46
N LYS A 164 -34.27 43.72 38.12
CA LYS A 164 -33.18 44.70 38.32
C LYS A 164 -33.43 45.98 37.52
N LEU A 165 -33.90 45.87 36.28
CA LEU A 165 -34.29 47.03 35.47
C LEU A 165 -35.46 47.78 36.12
N GLN A 166 -36.51 47.09 36.56
CA GLN A 166 -37.64 47.73 37.25
C GLN A 166 -37.23 48.43 38.55
N GLN A 167 -36.29 47.87 39.31
CA GLN A 167 -35.73 48.50 40.51
C GLN A 167 -34.93 49.75 40.14
N MET A 168 -34.03 49.66 39.15
CA MET A 168 -33.30 50.83 38.65
C MET A 168 -34.24 51.92 38.15
N PHE A 169 -35.29 51.58 37.42
CA PHE A 169 -36.29 52.55 36.93
C PHE A 169 -37.10 53.20 38.05
N LYS A 170 -37.24 52.55 39.22
CA LYS A 170 -37.92 53.11 40.40
C LYS A 170 -37.00 53.95 41.29
N GLU A 171 -35.71 53.61 41.34
CA GLU A 171 -34.70 54.35 42.12
C GLU A 171 -34.22 55.61 41.38
N VAL A 172 -34.38 55.65 40.06
CA VAL A 172 -34.08 56.83 39.24
C VAL A 172 -35.21 57.85 39.37
N ASP A 173 -34.87 59.01 39.91
CA ASP A 173 -35.77 60.14 40.04
C ASP A 173 -35.80 60.93 38.71
N TRP A 174 -36.70 60.52 37.80
CA TRP A 174 -36.76 61.01 36.41
C TRP A 174 -36.95 62.53 36.28
N ASN A 175 -37.48 63.18 37.31
CA ASN A 175 -37.67 64.63 37.36
C ASN A 175 -36.37 65.40 37.65
N LEU A 176 -35.39 64.78 38.33
CA LEU A 176 -34.07 65.38 38.62
C LEU A 176 -33.06 65.14 37.48
N LEU A 177 -33.34 64.19 36.59
CA LEU A 177 -32.48 63.83 35.47
C LEU A 177 -32.39 64.92 34.38
N ALA A 178 -33.38 65.82 34.34
CA ALA A 178 -33.41 66.96 33.43
C ALA A 178 -32.55 68.16 33.91
N MET A 179 -32.08 68.15 35.16
CA MET A 179 -31.40 69.30 35.80
C MET A 179 -29.95 69.00 36.23
N ASP A 180 -29.50 67.75 36.17
CA ASP A 180 -28.21 67.32 36.74
C ASP A 180 -27.43 66.47 35.71
N GLU A 181 -26.61 67.13 34.87
CA GLU A 181 -25.81 66.51 33.78
C GLU A 181 -24.88 65.38 34.29
N GLN A 182 -24.53 65.38 35.57
CA GLN A 182 -23.63 64.39 36.18
C GLN A 182 -24.29 63.04 36.51
N ARG A 183 -25.62 62.94 36.55
CA ARG A 183 -26.31 61.68 36.91
C ARG A 183 -26.52 60.74 35.72
N TYR A 184 -26.55 61.27 34.51
CA TYR A 184 -26.73 60.51 33.26
C TYR A 184 -25.58 59.49 33.01
N PRO A 185 -24.29 59.87 33.18
CA PRO A 185 -23.17 58.93 33.07
C PRO A 185 -23.22 57.77 34.07
N SER A 186 -23.68 58.04 35.31
CA SER A 186 -23.76 57.02 36.36
C SER A 186 -24.78 55.94 36.03
N ILE A 187 -25.93 56.33 35.47
CA ILE A 187 -26.99 55.40 35.07
C ILE A 187 -26.54 54.56 33.87
N VAL A 188 -25.87 55.18 32.89
CA VAL A 188 -25.32 54.46 31.74
C VAL A 188 -24.24 53.47 32.17
N ASN A 189 -23.39 53.82 33.14
CA ASN A 189 -22.41 52.90 33.71
C ASN A 189 -23.06 51.74 34.49
N GLN A 190 -24.19 51.98 35.18
CA GLN A 190 -24.93 50.90 35.84
C GLN A 190 -25.62 49.96 34.83
N ILE A 191 -26.14 50.50 33.72
CA ILE A 191 -26.69 49.68 32.62
C ILE A 191 -25.57 48.90 31.92
N GLN A 192 -24.39 49.47 31.72
CA GLN A 192 -23.22 48.75 31.20
C GLN A 192 -22.76 47.62 32.12
N LYS A 193 -22.78 47.84 33.45
CA LYS A 193 -22.50 46.77 34.42
C LYS A 193 -23.52 45.63 34.34
N LEU A 194 -24.79 45.93 34.06
CA LEU A 194 -25.81 44.91 33.81
C LEU A 194 -25.59 44.18 32.47
N ASP A 195 -25.16 44.89 31.43
CA ASP A 195 -24.78 44.30 30.14
C ASP A 195 -23.60 43.32 30.30
N GLU A 196 -22.60 43.69 31.11
CA GLU A 196 -21.45 42.84 31.41
C GLU A 196 -21.81 41.64 32.32
N GLU A 197 -22.63 41.86 33.36
CA GLU A 197 -23.04 40.83 34.32
C GLU A 197 -23.91 39.75 33.67
N PHE A 198 -24.84 40.16 32.79
CA PHE A 198 -25.78 39.24 32.14
C PHE A 198 -25.41 38.87 30.70
N LYS A 199 -24.34 39.45 30.15
CA LYS A 199 -23.89 39.27 28.75
C LYS A 199 -25.00 39.56 27.73
N ILE A 200 -25.77 40.60 27.96
CA ILE A 200 -26.83 41.10 27.07
C ILE A 200 -26.40 42.48 26.59
N LYS A 201 -26.76 42.87 25.36
CA LYS A 201 -26.52 44.24 24.85
C LYS A 201 -27.84 45.00 24.93
N LEU A 202 -28.07 45.75 26.01
CA LEU A 202 -29.33 46.48 26.24
C LEU A 202 -29.33 47.89 25.62
N LEU A 203 -28.17 48.48 25.37
CA LEU A 203 -28.03 49.81 24.76
C LEU A 203 -27.46 49.75 23.34
N GLU A 204 -28.08 50.47 22.40
CA GLU A 204 -27.51 50.71 21.08
C GLU A 204 -26.28 51.63 21.17
N GLU A 205 -25.30 51.44 20.29
CA GLU A 205 -24.03 52.19 20.28
C GLU A 205 -24.19 53.72 20.26
N LYS A 206 -25.31 54.22 19.71
CA LYS A 206 -25.63 55.66 19.68
C LYS A 206 -25.90 56.25 21.06
N SER A 207 -26.63 55.57 21.94
CA SER A 207 -26.92 56.08 23.30
C SER A 207 -25.68 56.06 24.19
N LEU A 208 -24.76 55.12 23.94
CA LEU A 208 -23.46 55.02 24.59
C LEU A 208 -22.52 56.18 24.21
N SER A 209 -22.58 56.65 22.96
CA SER A 209 -21.80 57.79 22.47
C SER A 209 -22.27 59.13 23.04
N LEU A 210 -23.59 59.32 23.18
CA LEU A 210 -24.18 60.51 23.81
C LEU A 210 -23.80 60.62 25.29
N ALA A 211 -23.84 59.51 26.03
CA ALA A 211 -23.44 59.46 27.43
C ALA A 211 -21.97 59.82 27.66
N LYS A 212 -21.07 59.38 26.78
CA LYS A 212 -19.64 59.72 26.85
C LYS A 212 -19.36 61.19 26.50
N SER A 213 -20.20 61.82 25.67
CA SER A 213 -20.05 63.24 25.30
C SER A 213 -20.44 64.23 26.41
N LEU A 214 -21.23 63.78 27.40
CA LEU A 214 -21.68 64.58 28.55
C LEU A 214 -20.70 64.53 29.76
N ILE A 215 -19.61 63.74 29.70
CA ILE A 215 -18.60 63.60 30.77
C ILE A 215 -17.41 64.56 30.53
N LYS A 216 -17.66 65.81 30.17
CA LYS A 216 -16.59 66.80 29.92
C LYS A 216 -16.52 67.87 30.98
#